data_AF-A0A958G424-F1
#
_entry.id   AF-A0A958G424-F1
#
_cell.length_a   1.000
_cell.length_b   1.000
_cell.length_c   1.000
_cell.angle_alpha   90.00
_cell.angle_beta   90.00
_cell.angle_gamma   90.00
#
_symmetry.space_group_name_H-M   'P 1'
#
loop_
_entity.id
_entity.type
_entity.pdbx_description
1 polymer ?
#
loop_
_entity_poly.entity_id
_entity_poly.type
_entity_poly.pdbx_seq_one_letter_code
_entity_poly.pdbx_strand_id
1 'polypeptide(L)' 'PLKSYSSGMLQRVKYVMALYDQPRVLFLDEPTSNLDEAGKQLVYEVVQAQKRDHIVIIATNEPEEIRLAEKRVDVA' A
#
# COMPACT_ATOMS: atom_id res chain seq x y z
N PRO A 1 -14.69 15.87 10.67
CA PRO A 1 -15.13 14.56 10.18
C PRO A 1 -14.06 13.45 10.28
N LEU A 2 -12.84 13.65 9.75
CA LEU A 2 -11.78 12.61 9.78
C LEU A 2 -11.18 12.34 11.17
N LYS A 3 -11.34 13.26 12.14
CA LYS A 3 -10.82 13.11 13.51
C LYS A 3 -11.46 11.96 14.30
N SER A 4 -12.64 11.47 13.89
CA SER A 4 -13.32 10.34 14.51
C SER A 4 -13.07 9.00 13.80
N TYR A 5 -12.21 8.99 12.78
CA TYR A 5 -11.92 7.77 12.02
C TYR A 5 -10.90 6.93 12.76
N SER A 6 -11.08 5.60 12.73
CA SER A 6 -10.03 4.70 13.18
C SER A 6 -8.78 4.83 12.30
N SER A 7 -7.64 4.33 12.78
CA SER A 7 -6.40 4.25 12.00
C SER A 7 -6.62 3.54 10.65
N GLY A 8 -7.34 2.42 10.65
CA GLY A 8 -7.70 1.69 9.42
C GLY A 8 -8.59 2.49 8.48
N MET A 9 -9.58 3.25 8.99
CA MET A 9 -10.42 4.11 8.15
C MET A 9 -9.60 5.25 7.53
N LEU A 10 -8.72 5.89 8.30
CA LEU A 10 -7.81 6.91 7.78
C LEU A 10 -6.87 6.35 6.71
N GLN A 11 -6.37 5.12 6.91
CA GLN A 11 -5.53 4.44 5.93
C GLN A 11 -6.29 4.20 4.60
N ARG A 12 -7.54 3.75 4.66
CA ARG A 12 -8.37 3.59 3.45
C ARG A 12 -8.59 4.91 2.72
N VAL A 13 -8.81 6.02 3.45
CA VAL A 13 -8.90 7.35 2.82
C VAL A 13 -7.59 7.73 2.14
N LYS A 14 -6.43 7.47 2.76
CA LYS A 14 -5.12 7.71 2.12
C LYS A 14 -4.97 6.92 0.83
N TYR A 15 -5.38 5.64 0.80
CA TYR A 15 -5.37 4.85 -0.45
C TYR A 15 -6.29 5.42 -1.51
N VAL A 16 -7.51 5.83 -1.15
CA VAL A 16 -8.42 6.50 -2.09
C VAL A 16 -7.77 7.75 -2.66
N MET A 17 -7.15 8.58 -1.83
CA MET A 17 -6.46 9.80 -2.26
C MET A 17 -5.26 9.49 -3.17
N ALA A 18 -4.47 8.47 -2.85
CA ALA A 18 -3.31 8.06 -3.65
C ALA A 18 -3.71 7.49 -5.03
N LEU A 19 -4.86 6.82 -5.11
CA LEU A 19 -5.33 6.15 -6.34
C LEU A 19 -6.30 7.00 -7.16
N TYR A 20 -6.79 8.13 -6.62
CA TYR A 20 -7.86 8.92 -7.23
C TYR A 20 -7.55 9.34 -8.68
N ASP A 21 -6.30 9.75 -8.94
CA ASP A 21 -5.84 10.20 -10.25
C ASP A 21 -5.17 9.09 -11.09
N GLN A 22 -5.36 7.81 -10.70
CA GLN A 22 -4.79 6.65 -11.40
C GLN A 22 -3.29 6.82 -11.70
N PRO A 23 -2.44 6.97 -10.66
CA PRO A 23 -1.06 7.36 -10.85
C PRO A 23 -0.29 6.27 -11.62
N ARG A 24 0.55 6.69 -12.57
CA ARG A 24 1.44 5.74 -13.28
C ARG A 24 2.48 5.08 -12.36
N VAL A 25 2.78 5.72 -11.23
CA VAL A 25 3.70 5.21 -10.20
C VAL A 25 3.08 5.45 -8.82
N LEU A 26 2.90 4.37 -8.06
CA LEU A 26 2.41 4.41 -6.68
C LEU A 26 3.58 4.14 -5.72
N PHE A 27 3.84 5.07 -4.81
CA PHE A 27 4.82 4.91 -3.74
C PHE A 27 4.13 4.55 -2.43
N LEU A 28 4.61 3.49 -1.78
CA LEU A 28 4.09 3.00 -0.51
C LEU A 28 5.24 2.87 0.48
N ASP A 29 5.05 3.41 1.68
CA ASP A 29 6.00 3.34 2.79
C ASP A 29 5.34 2.58 3.94
N GLU A 30 5.90 1.41 4.26
CA GLU A 30 5.38 0.46 5.25
C GLU A 30 3.84 0.27 5.18
N PRO A 31 3.27 -0.07 4.00
CA PRO A 31 1.84 0.06 3.70
C PRO A 31 0.89 -0.75 4.58
N THR A 32 1.35 -1.85 5.19
CA THR A 32 0.58 -2.71 6.10
C THR A 32 0.83 -2.45 7.58
N SER A 33 1.71 -1.49 7.92
CA SER A 33 2.01 -1.17 9.31
C SER A 33 0.77 -0.78 10.11
N ASN A 34 0.63 -1.36 11.31
CA ASN A 34 -0.49 -1.13 12.23
C ASN A 34 -1.87 -1.54 11.69
N LEU A 35 -1.93 -2.41 10.69
CA LEU A 35 -3.17 -3.00 10.18
C LEU A 35 -3.40 -4.40 10.74
N ASP A 36 -4.68 -4.72 10.95
CA ASP A 36 -5.13 -6.10 11.16
C ASP A 36 -5.10 -6.87 9.83
N GLU A 37 -5.31 -8.19 9.88
CA GLU A 37 -5.26 -9.05 8.70
C GLU A 37 -6.21 -8.61 7.58
N ALA A 38 -7.40 -8.12 7.94
CA ALA A 38 -8.35 -7.57 6.97
C ALA A 38 -7.83 -6.30 6.29
N GLY A 39 -7.16 -5.42 7.04
CA GLY A 39 -6.49 -4.24 6.51
C GLY A 39 -5.32 -4.60 5.59
N LYS A 40 -4.48 -5.58 5.97
CA LYS A 40 -3.38 -6.04 5.12
C LYS A 40 -3.88 -6.60 3.79
N GLN A 41 -4.95 -7.42 3.84
CA GLN A 41 -5.54 -8.00 2.63
C GLN A 41 -6.01 -6.93 1.64
N LEU A 42 -6.62 -5.84 2.13
CA LEU A 42 -7.02 -4.70 1.29
C LEU A 42 -5.81 -4.04 0.61
N VAL A 43 -4.69 -3.87 1.34
CA VAL A 43 -3.45 -3.33 0.77
C VAL A 43 -2.92 -4.23 -0.34
N TYR A 44 -2.91 -5.55 -0.12
CA TYR A 44 -2.44 -6.51 -1.10
C TYR A 44 -3.29 -6.47 -2.37
N GLU A 45 -4.62 -6.38 -2.24
CA GLU A 45 -5.53 -6.22 -3.38
C GLU A 45 -5.27 -4.93 -4.18
N VAL A 46 -5.04 -3.81 -3.48
CA VAL A 46 -4.68 -2.53 -4.09
C VAL A 46 -3.38 -2.65 -4.88
N VAL A 47 -2.33 -3.20 -4.27
CA VAL A 47 -1.03 -3.39 -4.91
C VAL A 47 -1.16 -4.29 -6.14
N GLN A 48 -1.87 -5.42 -6.02
CA GLN A 48 -2.08 -6.35 -7.14
C GLN A 48 -2.88 -5.72 -8.28
N ALA A 49 -3.87 -4.89 -7.99
CA ALA A 49 -4.62 -4.17 -9.01
C ALA A 49 -3.74 -3.13 -9.72
N GLN A 50 -2.99 -2.33 -8.95
CA GLN A 50 -2.15 -1.26 -9.47
C GLN A 50 -1.00 -1.80 -10.35
N LYS A 51 -0.37 -2.90 -9.95
CA LYS A 51 0.76 -3.52 -10.68
C LYS A 51 0.40 -4.05 -12.07
N ARG A 52 -0.88 -4.17 -12.43
CA ARG A 52 -1.31 -4.65 -13.75
C ARG A 52 -0.87 -3.72 -14.87
N ASP A 53 -1.01 -2.41 -14.65
CA ASP A 53 -0.80 -1.39 -15.68
C ASP A 53 0.18 -0.28 -15.23
N HIS A 54 0.59 -0.28 -13.95
CA HIS A 54 1.36 0.79 -13.33
C HIS A 54 2.51 0.25 -12.46
N ILE A 55 3.45 1.13 -12.13
CA ILE A 55 4.59 0.79 -11.28
C ILE A 55 4.19 0.99 -9.82
N VAL A 56 4.54 0.04 -8.96
CA VAL A 56 4.42 0.18 -7.50
C VAL A 56 5.80 0.06 -6.89
N ILE A 57 6.18 1.03 -6.06
CA ILE A 57 7.42 1.04 -5.29
C ILE A 57 7.05 0.95 -3.83
N ILE A 58 7.54 -0.09 -3.15
CA ILE A 58 7.28 -0.34 -1.74
C ILE A 58 8.60 -0.19 -0.98
N ALA A 59 8.64 0.72 -0.02
CA ALA A 59 9.68 0.81 0.99
C ALA A 59 9.21 0.03 2.22
N THR A 60 9.90 -1.06 2.54
CA THR A 60 9.47 -1.98 3.60
C THR A 60 10.60 -2.87 4.07
N ASN A 61 10.52 -3.28 5.33
CA ASN A 61 11.30 -4.39 5.86
C ASN A 61 10.46 -5.67 6.04
N GLU A 62 9.18 -5.64 5.70
CA GLU A 62 8.26 -6.73 6.01
C GLU A 62 8.27 -7.85 4.98
N PRO A 63 8.55 -9.11 5.38
CA PRO A 63 8.67 -10.22 4.44
C PRO A 63 7.42 -10.45 3.58
N GLU A 64 6.24 -10.12 4.08
CA GLU A 64 4.99 -10.29 3.33
C GLU A 64 4.83 -9.29 2.20
N GLU A 65 5.21 -8.04 2.45
CA GLU A 65 5.16 -6.98 1.44
C GLU A 65 6.24 -7.19 0.38
N ILE A 66 7.43 -7.66 0.79
CA ILE A 66 8.51 -8.02 -0.14
C ILE A 66 8.04 -9.08 -1.14
N ARG A 67 7.20 -10.04 -0.73
CA ARG A 67 6.64 -11.08 -1.63
C ARG A 67 5.72 -10.51 -2.72
N LEU A 68 5.23 -9.28 -2.58
CA LEU A 68 4.43 -8.62 -3.61
C LEU A 68 5.29 -8.08 -4.77
N ALA A 69 6.57 -7.84 -4.51
CA ALA A 69 7.47 -7.23 -5.48
C ALA A 69 7.99 -8.26 -6.50
N GLU A 70 8.06 -7.85 -7.77
CA GLU A 70 8.73 -8.63 -8.81
C GLU A 70 10.25 -8.46 -8.77
N LYS A 71 10.70 -7.31 -8.27
CA LYS A 71 12.11 -6.96 -8.13
C LYS A 71 12.34 -6.35 -6.76
N ARG A 72 13.34 -6.86 -6.05
CA ARG A 72 13.85 -6.31 -4.81
C ARG A 72 15.14 -5.53 -5.07
N VAL A 73 15.28 -4.39 -4.41
CA VAL A 73 16.52 -3.60 -4.37
C VAL A 73 16.87 -3.40 -2.92
N ASP A 74 18.02 -3.92 -2.50
CA ASP A 74 18.54 -3.68 -1.16
C ASP A 74 19.25 -2.32 -1.13
N VAL A 75 18.83 -1.47 -0.20
CA VAL A 75 19.45 -0.16 0.06
C VAL A 75 20.37 -0.33 1.26
N ALA A 76 21.64 0.08 1.12
CA ALA A 76 22.69 -0.09 2.12
C ALA A 76 22.57 0.92 3.28
#